data_AF-A0A5K1HRX5-F1
#
_entry.id   AF-A0A5K1HRX5-F1
#
_cell.length_a   1.000
_cell.length_b   1.000
_cell.length_c   1.000
_cell.angle_alpha   90.00
_cell.angle_beta   90.00
_cell.angle_gamma   90.00
#
_symmetry.space_group_name_H-M   'P 1'
#
loop_
_entity.id
_entity.type
_entity.pdbx_description
1 polymer ?
#
loop_
_entity_poly.entity_id
_entity_poly.type
_entity_poly.pdbx_seq_one_letter_code
_entity_poly.pdbx_strand_id
1 'polypeptide(L)' 'SLGTIPVTFVNLSKLEHLNIGQNHIHGNIPSELGSITRLQFFSVEKNNSL' A
#
# COMPACT_ATOMS: atom_id res chain seq x y z
N SER A 1 1.15 4.57 -15.21
CA SER A 1 1.92 5.70 -14.64
C SER A 1 2.84 5.14 -13.58
N LEU A 2 4.07 5.67 -13.48
CA LEU A 2 4.90 5.46 -12.31
C LEU A 2 4.17 6.08 -11.12
N GLY A 3 3.84 5.28 -10.10
CA GLY A 3 3.13 5.76 -8.91
C GLY A 3 3.79 5.26 -7.63
N THR A 4 3.68 6.04 -6.56
CA THR A 4 4.04 5.63 -5.20
C THR A 4 2.77 5.28 -4.42
N ILE A 5 2.90 4.59 -3.28
CA ILE A 5 1.77 4.36 -2.40
C ILE A 5 1.48 5.66 -1.62
N PRO A 6 0.27 6.25 -1.73
CA PRO A 6 -0.05 7.48 -1.03
C PRO A 6 -0.15 7.25 0.48
N VAL A 7 0.48 8.12 1.26
CA VAL A 7 0.33 8.12 2.73
C VAL A 7 -1.13 8.33 3.15
N THR A 8 -1.95 8.96 2.31
CA THR A 8 -3.38 9.22 2.59
C THR A 8 -4.24 7.98 2.74
N PHE A 9 -3.73 6.79 2.40
CA PHE A 9 -4.43 5.52 2.69
C PHE A 9 -4.66 5.31 4.19
N VAL A 10 -3.89 5.97 5.07
CA VAL A 10 -4.18 5.95 6.52
C VAL A 10 -5.55 6.50 6.89
N ASN A 11 -6.14 7.35 6.05
CA ASN A 11 -7.48 7.88 6.27
C ASN A 11 -8.58 6.85 5.97
N LEU A 12 -8.24 5.73 5.36
CA LEU A 12 -9.18 4.63 5.10
C LEU A 12 -9.33 3.78 6.36
N SER A 13 -9.97 4.33 7.39
CA SER A 13 -10.11 3.70 8.72
C SER A 13 -10.85 2.36 8.71
N LYS A 14 -11.57 2.05 7.62
CA LYS A 14 -12.25 0.77 7.40
C LYS A 14 -11.53 -0.17 6.42
N LEU A 15 -10.34 0.18 5.94
CA LEU A 15 -9.61 -0.64 4.99
C LEU A 15 -9.16 -1.94 5.64
N GLU A 16 -9.66 -3.05 5.10
CA GLU A 16 -9.35 -4.40 5.57
C GLU A 16 -8.45 -5.14 4.56
N HIS A 17 -8.57 -4.84 3.27
CA HIS A 17 -7.81 -5.50 2.20
C HIS A 17 -7.24 -4.47 1.24
N LEU A 18 -5.91 -4.46 1.09
CA LEU A 18 -5.19 -3.63 0.11
C LEU A 18 -4.37 -4.56 -0.81
N ASN A 19 -4.86 -4.76 -2.03
CA ASN A 19 -4.10 -5.45 -3.08
C ASN A 19 -3.71 -4.45 -4.17
N ILE A 20 -2.42 -4.15 -4.24
CA ILE A 20 -1.82 -3.30 -5.26
C ILE A 20 -0.69 -4.03 -5.99
N GLY A 21 -0.72 -5.37 -5.96
CA GLY A 21 0.21 -6.21 -6.71
C GLY A 21 0.09 -6.02 -8.22
N GLN A 22 1.13 -6.44 -8.94
CA GLN A 22 1.21 -6.42 -10.41
C GLN A 22 1.00 -5.02 -11.02
N ASN A 23 1.43 -3.98 -10.31
CA ASN A 23 1.43 -2.62 -10.80
C ASN A 23 2.86 -2.15 -11.09
N HIS A 24 2.97 -0.90 -11.55
CA HIS A 24 4.26 -0.23 -11.76
C HIS A 24 4.59 0.71 -10.58
N ILE A 25 4.31 0.25 -9.36
CA ILE A 25 4.59 1.02 -8.15
C ILE A 25 6.08 0.97 -7.85
N HIS A 26 6.63 2.10 -7.42
CA HIS A 26 8.04 2.28 -7.07
C HIS A 26 8.16 3.08 -5.77
N GLY A 27 9.37 3.18 -5.23
CA GLY A 27 9.65 3.83 -3.96
C GLY A 27 9.28 2.96 -2.75
N ASN A 28 9.31 3.56 -1.56
CA ASN A 28 9.11 2.85 -0.30
C ASN A 28 7.62 2.67 0.04
N ILE A 29 7.32 1.59 0.76
CA ILE A 29 6.04 1.41 1.43
C ILE A 29 6.00 2.38 2.62
N PRO A 30 5.01 3.30 2.70
CA PRO A 30 4.89 4.22 3.84
C PRO A 30 4.69 3.44 5.14
N SER A 31 5.50 3.73 6.16
CA SER A 31 5.41 3.07 7.47
C SER A 31 4.10 3.40 8.18
N GLU A 32 3.48 4.53 7.84
CA GLU A 32 2.19 4.97 8.34
C GLU A 32 1.06 4.01 7.98
N LEU A 33 1.19 3.17 6.94
CA LEU A 33 0.23 2.10 6.67
C LEU A 33 0.10 1.13 7.84
N GLY A 34 1.13 1.00 8.67
CA GLY A 34 1.09 0.23 9.92
C GLY A 34 0.09 0.77 10.95
N SER A 35 -0.41 2.00 10.79
CA SER A 35 -1.47 2.57 11.65
C SER A 35 -2.88 2.09 11.28
N ILE A 36 -3.06 1.44 10.12
CA ILE A 36 -4.37 0.94 9.67
C ILE A 36 -4.66 -0.38 10.38
N THR A 37 -5.12 -0.30 11.62
CA THR A 37 -5.32 -1.46 12.51
C THR A 37 -6.34 -2.48 12.01
N ARG A 38 -7.23 -2.10 11.07
CA ARG A 38 -8.20 -3.01 10.46
C ARG A 38 -7.66 -3.77 9.26
N LEU A 39 -6.45 -3.44 8.77
CA LEU A 39 -5.86 -4.08 7.59
C LEU A 39 -5.49 -5.53 7.92
N GLN A 40 -6.13 -6.47 7.22
CA GLN A 40 -5.96 -7.91 7.37
C GLN A 40 -5.15 -8.50 6.21
N PHE A 41 -5.23 -7.88 5.03
CA PHE A 41 -4.51 -8.32 3.84
C PHE A 41 -3.80 -7.16 3.17
N PHE A 42 -2.50 -7.33 2.90
CA PHE A 42 -1.67 -6.39 2.17
C PHE A 42 -0.80 -7.12 1.17
N SER A 43 -0.92 -6.79 -0.13
CA SER A 43 -0.08 -7.33 -1.19
C SER A 43 0.48 -6.22 -2.08
N VAL A 44 1.79 -6.28 -2.29
CA VAL A 44 2.58 -5.44 -3.21
C VAL A 44 3.40 -6.29 -4.19
N GLU A 45 3.04 -7.56 -4.36
CA GLU A 45 3.80 -8.48 -5.20
C GLU A 45 3.99 -7.97 -6.63
N LYS A 46 5.11 -8.33 -7.26
CA LYS A 46 5.39 -7.98 -8.67
C LYS A 46 5.28 -6.48 -8.98
N ASN A 47 5.64 -5.63 -8.02
CA ASN A 47 5.98 -4.22 -8.24
C ASN A 47 7.51 -4.04 -8.35
N ASN A 48 7.97 -2.85 -8.74
CA ASN A 48 9.38 -2.56 -9.03
C ASN A 48 10.20 -2.26 -7.75
N SER A 49 10.17 -3.15 -6.75
CA SER A 49 10.73 -2.88 -5.43
C SER A 49 12.27 -2.99 -5.36
N LEU A 50 12.97 -1.88 -5.63
CA LEU A 50 14.07 -1.21 -4.88
C LEU A 50 14.64 -0.07 -5.73
#